data_AF-A0A973UHI3-F1
#
_entry.id   AF-A0A973UHI3-F1
#
_cell.length_a   1.000
_cell.length_b   1.000
_cell.length_c   1.000
_cell.angle_alpha   90.00
_cell.angle_beta   90.00
_cell.angle_gamma   90.00
#
_symmetry.space_group_name_H-M   'P 1'
#
loop_
_entity.id
_entity.type
_entity.pdbx_description
1 polymer ?
#
loop_
_entity_poly.entity_id
_entity_poly.type
_entity_poly.pdbx_seq_one_letter_code
_entity_poly.pdbx_strand_id
1 'polypeptide(L)'
;MRLAELSERSGVSTATIKYYLREGLLAPGRQINTTTAEYDEEHLRRLRLVRAMIQVGRVPVATVREVLGHVDDDSLPRAIRLGAAMWSLPQVPEPDEDDEYVRAAHQEVTALLDQLGWENAKRLTTISPAYRSLVVAVAAFRRLGYGFGAELLAPYAELMHRTAVLDLDNMETYASDAERIEFAILGAILNEPVLQALHRLAQEEETTRRYGFE
;
A
#
# COMPACT_ATOMS: atom_id res chain seq x y z
N MET A 1 -5.78 -28.60 -9.26
CA MET A 1 -4.45 -28.91 -8.68
C MET A 1 -4.57 -29.62 -7.34
N ARG A 2 -3.63 -30.51 -7.01
CA ARG A 2 -3.50 -31.11 -5.66
C ARG A 2 -2.62 -30.25 -4.76
N LEU A 3 -2.62 -30.52 -3.45
CA LEU A 3 -1.82 -29.75 -2.47
C LEU A 3 -0.31 -29.74 -2.77
N ALA A 4 0.24 -30.86 -3.24
CA ALA A 4 1.66 -30.95 -3.60
C ALA A 4 1.99 -30.06 -4.80
N GLU A 5 1.17 -30.12 -5.85
CA GLU A 5 1.30 -29.27 -7.04
C GLU A 5 1.13 -27.78 -6.70
N LEU A 6 0.17 -27.44 -5.84
CA LEU A 6 -0.02 -26.08 -5.34
C LEU A 6 1.22 -25.58 -4.59
N SER A 7 1.83 -26.43 -3.76
CA SER A 7 3.05 -26.12 -3.03
C SER A 7 4.22 -25.83 -3.97
N GLU A 8 4.41 -26.69 -4.98
CA GLU A 8 5.46 -26.52 -5.99
C GLU A 8 5.26 -25.23 -6.79
N ARG A 9 4.06 -25.00 -7.34
CA ARG A 9 3.78 -23.83 -8.20
C ARG A 9 3.76 -22.50 -7.44
N SER A 10 3.45 -22.51 -6.14
CA SER A 10 3.47 -21.31 -5.29
C SER A 10 4.84 -21.04 -4.66
N GLY A 11 5.70 -22.07 -4.55
CA GLY A 11 6.92 -22.03 -3.75
C GLY A 11 6.65 -21.93 -2.24
N VAL A 12 5.43 -22.25 -1.80
CA VAL A 12 5.03 -22.24 -0.38
C VAL A 12 4.95 -23.69 0.11
N SER A 13 5.61 -24.00 1.23
CA SER A 13 5.60 -25.37 1.76
C SER A 13 4.19 -25.86 2.09
N THR A 14 3.92 -27.16 1.95
CA THR A 14 2.61 -27.75 2.29
C THR A 14 2.21 -27.48 3.75
N ALA A 15 3.18 -27.42 4.67
CA ALA A 15 2.95 -27.06 6.07
C ALA A 15 2.49 -25.60 6.22
N THR A 16 3.12 -24.69 5.49
CA THR A 16 2.74 -23.27 5.46
C THR A 16 1.38 -23.06 4.80
N ILE A 17 1.05 -23.79 3.72
CA ILE A 17 -0.29 -23.74 3.11
C ILE A 17 -1.35 -24.19 4.13
N LYS A 18 -1.12 -25.29 4.86
CA LYS A 18 -2.02 -25.74 5.93
C LYS A 18 -2.13 -24.72 7.07
N TYR A 19 -1.04 -24.01 7.38
CA TYR A 19 -1.07 -22.90 8.33
C TYR A 19 -1.96 -21.76 7.81
N TYR A 20 -1.79 -21.28 6.58
CA TYR A 20 -2.64 -20.23 6.00
C TYR A 20 -4.12 -20.61 5.91
N LEU A 21 -4.44 -21.88 5.61
CA LEU A 21 -5.81 -22.39 5.66
C LEU A 21 -6.41 -22.28 7.07
N ARG A 22 -5.66 -22.65 8.12
CA ARG A 22 -6.11 -22.54 9.52
C ARG A 22 -6.24 -21.11 9.98
N GLU A 23 -5.33 -20.25 9.53
CA GLU A 23 -5.34 -18.84 9.85
C GLU A 23 -6.36 -18.05 9.01
N GLY A 24 -7.05 -18.66 8.05
CA GLY A 24 -8.05 -17.99 7.20
C GLY A 24 -7.48 -17.08 6.11
N LEU A 25 -6.19 -17.19 5.78
CA LEU A 25 -5.56 -16.42 4.69
C LEU A 25 -5.78 -17.04 3.31
N LEU A 26 -6.22 -18.30 3.27
CA LEU A 26 -6.51 -19.04 2.05
C LEU A 26 -7.85 -19.76 2.24
N ALA A 27 -8.74 -19.67 1.25
CA ALA A 27 -9.98 -20.42 1.24
C ALA A 27 -9.72 -21.94 1.21
N PRO A 28 -10.61 -22.77 1.80
CA PRO A 28 -10.48 -24.21 1.69
C PRO A 28 -10.70 -24.65 0.24
N GLY A 29 -9.82 -25.53 -0.25
CA GLY A 29 -10.01 -26.16 -1.54
C GLY A 29 -11.27 -27.02 -1.58
N ARG A 30 -11.79 -27.27 -2.78
CA ARG A 30 -12.97 -28.10 -3.01
C ARG A 30 -12.69 -29.54 -2.57
N GLN A 31 -13.39 -30.03 -1.56
CA GLN A 31 -13.22 -31.41 -1.12
C GLN A 31 -13.67 -32.39 -2.21
N ILE A 32 -12.78 -33.34 -2.54
CA ILE A 32 -13.07 -34.47 -3.43
C ILE A 32 -13.38 -35.73 -2.61
N ASN A 33 -12.68 -35.92 -1.49
CA ASN A 33 -12.95 -36.97 -0.51
C ASN A 33 -12.44 -36.54 0.87
N THR A 34 -12.57 -37.41 1.88
CA THR A 34 -12.21 -37.14 3.28
C THR A 34 -10.78 -36.64 3.49
N THR A 35 -9.83 -37.02 2.63
CA THR A 35 -8.40 -36.67 2.77
C THR A 35 -7.87 -35.77 1.67
N THR A 36 -8.69 -35.46 0.64
CA THR A 36 -8.19 -34.86 -0.59
C THR A 36 -9.08 -33.71 -1.03
N ALA A 37 -8.46 -32.54 -1.16
CA ALA A 37 -9.04 -31.36 -1.77
C ALA A 37 -8.42 -31.07 -3.14
N GLU A 38 -9.13 -30.31 -3.95
CA GLU A 38 -8.66 -29.71 -5.18
C GLU A 38 -8.62 -28.19 -5.06
N TYR A 39 -7.54 -27.61 -5.57
CA TYR A 39 -7.25 -26.19 -5.56
C TYR A 39 -7.15 -25.70 -7.00
N ASP A 40 -7.62 -24.49 -7.27
CA ASP A 40 -7.60 -23.85 -8.58
C ASP A 40 -6.54 -22.73 -8.65
N GLU A 41 -6.51 -22.03 -9.78
CA GLU A 41 -5.58 -20.91 -10.00
C GLU A 41 -5.81 -19.74 -9.04
N GLU A 42 -7.02 -19.57 -8.50
CA GLU A 42 -7.32 -18.53 -7.51
C GLU A 42 -6.58 -18.79 -6.20
N HIS A 43 -6.55 -20.06 -5.76
CA HIS A 43 -5.74 -20.44 -4.60
C HIS A 43 -4.25 -20.17 -4.82
N LEU A 44 -3.75 -20.40 -6.05
CA LEU A 44 -2.36 -20.13 -6.39
C LEU A 44 -2.05 -18.63 -6.37
N ARG A 45 -2.93 -17.80 -6.95
CA ARG A 45 -2.80 -16.34 -6.92
C ARG A 45 -2.85 -15.80 -5.49
N ARG A 46 -3.82 -16.24 -4.69
CA ARG A 46 -3.94 -15.87 -3.27
C ARG A 46 -2.69 -16.22 -2.48
N LEU A 47 -2.11 -17.41 -2.68
CA LEU A 47 -0.85 -17.79 -2.02
C LEU A 47 0.33 -16.89 -2.39
N ARG A 48 0.42 -16.48 -3.66
CA ARG A 48 1.46 -15.55 -4.13
C ARG A 48 1.29 -14.18 -3.49
N LEU A 49 0.05 -13.67 -3.43
CA LEU A 49 -0.29 -12.43 -2.73
C LEU A 49 0.14 -12.48 -1.26
N VAL A 50 -0.36 -13.47 -0.50
CA VAL A 50 -0.02 -13.65 0.92
C VAL A 50 1.49 -13.69 1.14
N ARG A 51 2.22 -14.44 0.29
CA ARG A 51 3.67 -14.55 0.37
C ARG A 51 4.36 -13.21 0.15
N ALA A 52 3.94 -12.44 -0.85
CA ALA A 52 4.54 -11.14 -1.15
C ALA A 52 4.31 -10.15 0.01
N MET A 53 3.09 -10.10 0.57
CA MET A 53 2.76 -9.25 1.72
C MET A 53 3.64 -9.57 2.93
N ILE A 54 3.85 -10.85 3.25
CA ILE A 54 4.62 -11.28 4.43
C ILE A 54 6.13 -11.15 4.18
N GLN A 55 6.64 -11.66 3.07
CA GLN A 55 8.08 -11.79 2.84
C GLN A 55 8.72 -10.48 2.38
N VAL A 56 8.05 -9.77 1.47
CA VAL A 56 8.58 -8.53 0.90
C VAL A 56 8.04 -7.33 1.65
N GLY A 57 6.71 -7.30 1.86
CA GLY A 57 6.05 -6.23 2.62
C GLY A 57 6.30 -6.24 4.12
N ARG A 58 6.87 -7.32 4.66
CA ARG A 58 7.07 -7.52 6.11
C ARG A 58 5.80 -7.33 6.93
N VAL A 59 4.63 -7.55 6.31
CA VAL A 59 3.32 -7.36 6.95
C VAL A 59 3.05 -8.54 7.89
N PRO A 60 2.69 -8.30 9.17
CA PRO A 60 2.33 -9.37 10.10
C PRO A 60 1.14 -10.19 9.59
N VAL A 61 1.14 -11.51 9.86
CA VAL A 61 0.07 -12.43 9.41
C VAL A 61 -1.33 -11.96 9.84
N ALA A 62 -1.47 -11.40 11.04
CA ALA A 62 -2.73 -10.86 11.53
C ALA A 62 -3.24 -9.69 10.67
N THR A 63 -2.35 -8.76 10.30
CA THR A 63 -2.67 -7.65 9.40
C THR A 63 -2.99 -8.13 7.99
N VAL A 64 -2.27 -9.14 7.47
CA VAL A 64 -2.60 -9.74 6.17
C VAL A 64 -4.00 -10.32 6.17
N ARG A 65 -4.40 -11.02 7.24
CA ARG A 65 -5.77 -11.54 7.37
C ARG A 65 -6.81 -10.42 7.32
N GLU A 66 -6.59 -9.32 8.05
CA GLU A 66 -7.51 -8.18 8.09
C GLU A 66 -7.67 -7.55 6.70
N VAL A 67 -6.55 -7.29 6.02
CA VAL A 67 -6.52 -6.75 4.65
C VAL A 67 -7.30 -7.65 3.70
N LEU A 68 -7.03 -8.96 3.72
CA LEU A 68 -7.72 -9.90 2.85
C LEU A 68 -9.22 -10.00 3.18
N GLY A 69 -9.59 -9.87 4.46
CA GLY A 69 -10.99 -9.81 4.88
C GLY A 69 -11.75 -8.62 4.30
N HIS A 70 -11.14 -7.43 4.28
CA HIS A 70 -11.74 -6.24 3.65
C HIS A 70 -11.84 -6.36 2.13
N VAL A 71 -10.84 -6.99 1.51
CA VAL A 71 -10.77 -7.20 0.07
C VAL A 71 -11.87 -8.14 -0.43
N ASP A 72 -12.12 -9.20 0.34
CA ASP A 72 -13.09 -10.24 0.03
C ASP A 72 -14.53 -9.87 0.46
N ASP A 73 -14.74 -8.67 1.02
CA ASP A 73 -16.06 -8.20 1.44
C ASP A 73 -16.87 -7.66 0.25
N ASP A 74 -17.47 -8.56 -0.52
CA ASP A 74 -18.30 -8.24 -1.69
C ASP A 74 -19.53 -7.39 -1.38
N SER A 75 -19.85 -7.13 -0.10
CA SER A 75 -20.94 -6.23 0.28
C SER A 75 -20.60 -4.74 0.15
N LEU A 76 -19.31 -4.40 0.02
CA LEU A 76 -18.83 -3.01 -0.04
C LEU A 76 -18.37 -2.60 -1.45
N PRO A 77 -18.59 -1.32 -1.87
CA PRO A 77 -17.99 -0.77 -3.08
C PRO A 77 -16.46 -0.87 -3.10
N ARG A 78 -15.86 -1.14 -4.27
CA ARG A 78 -14.41 -1.36 -4.45
C ARG A 78 -13.52 -0.27 -3.81
N ALA A 79 -13.89 1.00 -3.96
CA ALA A 79 -13.13 2.11 -3.38
C ALA A 79 -13.07 2.03 -1.84
N ILE A 80 -14.13 1.57 -1.19
CA ILE A 80 -14.18 1.40 0.27
C ILE A 80 -13.32 0.21 0.69
N ARG A 81 -13.37 -0.92 -0.03
CA ARG A 81 -12.54 -2.10 0.25
C ARG A 81 -11.05 -1.78 0.20
N LEU A 82 -10.62 -1.07 -0.85
CA LEU A 82 -9.23 -0.64 -1.02
C LEU A 82 -8.81 0.37 0.07
N GLY A 83 -9.69 1.30 0.44
CA GLY A 83 -9.45 2.25 1.53
C GLY A 83 -9.26 1.56 2.88
N ALA A 84 -10.15 0.62 3.23
CA ALA A 84 -10.07 -0.14 4.48
C ALA A 84 -8.80 -1.00 4.55
N ALA A 85 -8.46 -1.71 3.46
CA ALA A 85 -7.21 -2.47 3.36
C ALA A 85 -5.96 -1.60 3.59
N MET A 86 -5.96 -0.37 3.06
CA MET A 86 -4.85 0.57 3.25
C MET A 86 -4.72 1.03 4.71
N TRP A 87 -5.85 1.19 5.41
CA TRP A 87 -5.86 1.64 6.81
C TRP A 87 -5.36 0.58 7.79
N SER A 88 -5.45 -0.71 7.46
CA SER A 88 -4.90 -1.78 8.27
C SER A 88 -3.37 -1.84 8.26
N LEU A 89 -2.68 -1.11 7.37
CA LEU A 89 -1.22 -1.00 7.36
C LEU A 89 -0.70 -0.15 8.55
N PRO A 90 0.58 -0.28 8.94
CA PRO A 90 1.14 0.52 10.03
C PRO A 90 0.99 2.02 9.81
N GLN A 91 0.40 2.73 10.78
CA GLN A 91 0.12 4.16 10.71
C GLN A 91 1.03 4.99 11.61
N VAL A 92 1.25 6.25 11.23
CA VAL A 92 1.91 7.24 12.09
C VAL A 92 0.99 7.56 13.28
N PRO A 93 1.53 7.73 14.52
CA PRO A 93 0.74 8.15 15.68
C PRO A 93 -0.07 9.43 15.40
N GLU A 94 -1.19 9.59 16.10
CA GLU A 94 -1.95 10.85 16.08
C GLU A 94 -1.05 12.01 16.56
N PRO A 95 -0.98 13.12 15.80
CA PRO A 95 -0.24 14.29 16.23
C PRO A 95 -0.95 14.98 17.42
N ASP A 96 -0.19 15.76 18.18
CA ASP A 96 -0.76 16.67 19.16
C ASP A 96 -1.40 17.87 18.44
N GLU A 97 -2.73 17.92 18.40
CA GLU A 97 -3.50 18.96 17.71
C GLU A 97 -3.35 20.36 18.35
N ASP A 98 -2.88 20.43 19.60
CA ASP A 98 -2.62 21.70 20.28
C ASP A 98 -1.27 22.31 19.85
N ASP A 99 -0.36 21.50 19.27
CA ASP A 99 0.95 21.93 18.79
C ASP A 99 0.82 22.95 17.64
N GLU A 100 1.52 24.09 17.77
CA GLU A 100 1.45 25.17 16.78
C GLU A 100 2.01 24.79 15.40
N TYR A 101 3.03 23.92 15.35
CA TYR A 101 3.62 23.43 14.11
C TYR A 101 2.68 22.44 13.41
N VAL A 102 1.94 21.63 14.17
CA VAL A 102 0.90 20.73 13.63
C VAL A 102 -0.24 21.55 13.03
N ARG A 103 -0.76 22.55 13.75
CA ARG A 103 -1.80 23.45 13.22
C ARG A 103 -1.35 24.22 11.98
N ALA A 104 -0.12 24.72 11.96
CA ALA A 104 0.44 25.37 10.78
C ALA A 104 0.59 24.38 9.61
N ALA A 105 1.04 23.15 9.86
CA ALA A 105 1.16 22.11 8.85
C ALA A 105 -0.21 21.74 8.25
N HIS A 106 -1.29 21.66 9.04
CA HIS A 106 -2.64 21.46 8.53
C HIS A 106 -3.07 22.54 7.54
N GLN A 107 -2.73 23.81 7.81
CA GLN A 107 -3.04 24.92 6.91
C GLN A 107 -2.30 24.77 5.58
N GLU A 108 -1.01 24.46 5.63
CA GLU A 108 -0.16 24.26 4.44
C GLU A 108 -0.62 23.05 3.61
N VAL A 109 -0.91 21.92 4.24
CA VAL A 109 -1.35 20.71 3.51
C VAL A 109 -2.74 20.93 2.92
N THR A 110 -3.64 21.62 3.62
CA THR A 110 -4.95 21.99 3.06
C THR A 110 -4.80 22.91 1.84
N ALA A 111 -3.96 23.94 1.94
CA ALA A 111 -3.70 24.86 0.84
C ALA A 111 -3.08 24.15 -0.37
N LEU A 112 -2.19 23.18 -0.14
CA LEU A 112 -1.63 22.31 -1.18
C LEU A 112 -2.72 21.52 -1.90
N LEU A 113 -3.63 20.86 -1.16
CA LEU A 113 -4.73 20.09 -1.76
C LEU A 113 -5.65 20.99 -2.59
N ASP A 114 -5.91 22.21 -2.13
CA ASP A 114 -6.70 23.21 -2.85
C ASP A 114 -6.02 23.67 -4.14
N GLN A 115 -4.72 23.98 -4.09
CA GLN A 115 -3.94 24.36 -5.26
C GLN A 115 -3.93 23.27 -6.33
N LEU A 116 -3.87 21.99 -5.93
CA LEU A 116 -3.83 20.86 -6.84
C LEU A 116 -5.23 20.38 -7.28
N GLY A 117 -6.31 20.90 -6.70
CA GLY A 117 -7.68 20.48 -6.97
C GLY A 117 -7.99 19.05 -6.50
N TRP A 118 -7.32 18.55 -5.46
CA TRP A 118 -7.49 17.18 -4.96
C TRP A 118 -8.71 17.05 -4.02
N GLU A 119 -9.89 17.33 -4.55
CA GLU A 119 -11.16 17.38 -3.80
C GLU A 119 -11.49 16.08 -3.05
N ASN A 120 -11.18 14.93 -3.65
CA ASN A 120 -11.42 13.63 -3.01
C ASN A 120 -10.51 13.43 -1.79
N ALA A 121 -9.24 13.83 -1.87
CA ALA A 121 -8.33 13.76 -0.73
C ALA A 121 -8.76 14.73 0.37
N LYS A 122 -9.23 15.93 0.00
CA LYS A 122 -9.74 16.94 0.93
C LYS A 122 -10.94 16.45 1.75
N ARG A 123 -11.81 15.64 1.16
CA ARG A 123 -12.96 15.02 1.87
C ARG A 123 -12.55 13.94 2.87
N LEU A 124 -11.34 13.41 2.76
CA LEU A 124 -10.85 12.30 3.59
C LEU A 124 -9.85 12.74 4.66
N THR A 125 -9.57 14.04 4.82
CA THR A 125 -8.51 14.55 5.72
C THR A 125 -8.68 14.10 7.17
N THR A 126 -9.92 13.91 7.64
CA THR A 126 -10.22 13.49 9.02
C THR A 126 -9.94 12.01 9.28
N ILE A 127 -9.84 11.18 8.24
CA ILE A 127 -9.68 9.72 8.37
C ILE A 127 -8.45 9.20 7.63
N SER A 128 -7.86 9.98 6.74
CA SER A 128 -6.74 9.56 5.88
C SER A 128 -5.43 9.56 6.66
N PRO A 129 -4.81 8.38 6.86
CA PRO A 129 -3.51 8.32 7.52
C PRO A 129 -2.38 8.90 6.66
N ALA A 130 -2.54 8.90 5.34
CA ALA A 130 -1.59 9.55 4.42
C ALA A 130 -1.59 11.07 4.60
N TYR A 131 -2.77 11.68 4.76
CA TYR A 131 -2.88 13.11 5.09
C TYR A 131 -2.20 13.42 6.42
N ARG A 132 -2.49 12.63 7.46
CA ARG A 132 -1.84 12.76 8.78
C ARG A 132 -0.32 12.65 8.68
N SER A 133 0.19 11.65 7.95
CA SER A 133 1.62 11.44 7.78
C SER A 133 2.31 12.64 7.12
N LEU A 134 1.66 13.23 6.11
CA LEU A 134 2.16 14.44 5.47
C LEU A 134 2.16 15.64 6.44
N VAL A 135 1.09 15.82 7.23
CA VAL A 135 1.03 16.87 8.27
C VAL A 135 2.17 16.72 9.28
N VAL A 136 2.41 15.51 9.79
CA VAL A 136 3.49 15.24 10.76
C VAL A 136 4.86 15.56 10.16
N ALA A 137 5.11 15.17 8.90
CA ALA A 137 6.37 15.45 8.22
C ALA A 137 6.58 16.97 8.00
N VAL A 138 5.54 17.68 7.55
CA VAL A 138 5.58 19.14 7.36
C VAL A 138 5.82 19.85 8.69
N ALA A 139 5.12 19.44 9.76
CA ALA A 139 5.31 20.00 11.10
C ALA A 139 6.75 19.81 11.59
N ALA A 140 7.35 18.65 11.33
CA ALA A 140 8.74 18.38 11.70
C ALA A 140 9.74 19.31 10.98
N PHE A 141 9.61 19.50 9.66
CA PHE A 141 10.46 20.44 8.92
C PHE A 141 10.30 21.88 9.42
N ARG A 142 9.07 22.30 9.70
CA ARG A 142 8.79 23.64 10.21
C ARG A 142 9.34 23.86 11.61
N ARG A 143 9.28 22.86 12.48
CA ARG A 143 9.91 22.88 13.80
C ARG A 143 11.43 23.07 13.73
N LEU A 144 12.05 22.57 12.67
CA LEU A 144 13.47 22.76 12.37
C LEU A 144 13.79 24.11 11.69
N GLY A 145 12.79 24.97 11.47
CA GLY A 145 12.95 26.29 10.87
C GLY A 145 12.93 26.30 9.34
N TYR A 146 12.61 25.19 8.68
CA TYR A 146 12.45 25.15 7.23
C TYR A 146 11.04 25.56 6.82
N GLY A 147 10.93 26.49 5.86
CA GLY A 147 9.68 26.96 5.26
C GLY A 147 9.02 25.93 4.33
N PHE A 148 8.88 24.69 4.82
CA PHE A 148 8.26 23.60 4.09
C PHE A 148 6.74 23.82 4.12
N GLY A 149 6.15 24.17 2.98
CA GLY A 149 4.76 24.60 2.83
C GLY A 149 4.21 24.30 1.44
N ALA A 150 2.98 24.76 1.16
CA ALA A 150 2.22 24.39 -0.04
C ALA A 150 2.98 24.66 -1.35
N GLU A 151 3.55 25.85 -1.52
CA GLU A 151 4.25 26.26 -2.74
C GLU A 151 5.45 25.36 -3.05
N LEU A 152 6.25 25.02 -2.03
CA LEU A 152 7.41 24.14 -2.18
C LEU A 152 7.00 22.69 -2.46
N LEU A 153 5.90 22.24 -1.86
CA LEU A 153 5.38 20.88 -1.99
C LEU A 153 4.67 20.63 -3.32
N ALA A 154 4.09 21.66 -3.95
CA ALA A 154 3.26 21.49 -5.15
C ALA A 154 3.99 20.75 -6.29
N PRO A 155 5.24 21.10 -6.69
CA PRO A 155 5.94 20.35 -7.73
C PRO A 155 6.22 18.88 -7.36
N TYR A 156 6.51 18.60 -6.08
CA TYR A 156 6.67 17.23 -5.60
C TYR A 156 5.35 16.46 -5.67
N ALA A 157 4.25 17.09 -5.27
CA ALA A 157 2.92 16.49 -5.32
C ALA A 157 2.46 16.22 -6.76
N GLU A 158 2.79 17.09 -7.72
CA GLU A 158 2.55 16.85 -9.15
C GLU A 158 3.35 15.66 -9.71
N LEU A 159 4.61 15.51 -9.29
CA LEU A 159 5.43 14.33 -9.61
C LEU A 159 4.78 13.06 -9.04
N MET A 160 4.37 13.08 -7.78
CA MET A 160 3.70 11.95 -7.14
C MET A 160 2.34 11.63 -7.77
N HIS A 161 1.60 12.65 -8.24
CA HIS A 161 0.37 12.44 -8.97
C HIS A 161 0.60 11.69 -10.28
N ARG A 162 1.63 12.06 -11.05
CA ARG A 162 2.00 11.34 -12.28
C ARG A 162 2.39 9.89 -12.00
N THR A 163 3.11 9.65 -10.89
CA THR A 163 3.40 8.28 -10.44
C THR A 163 2.12 7.53 -10.09
N ALA A 164 1.20 8.14 -9.35
CA ALA A 164 -0.07 7.51 -8.99
C ALA A 164 -0.93 7.17 -10.22
N VAL A 165 -0.95 8.05 -11.24
CA VAL A 165 -1.61 7.76 -12.52
C VAL A 165 -0.97 6.56 -13.19
N LEU A 166 0.36 6.51 -13.28
CA LEU A 166 1.07 5.36 -13.86
C LEU A 166 0.79 4.05 -13.11
N ASP A 167 0.75 4.10 -11.78
CA ASP A 167 0.44 2.93 -10.95
C ASP A 167 -0.96 2.39 -11.23
N LEU A 168 -1.95 3.28 -11.34
CA LEU A 168 -3.34 2.92 -11.64
C LEU A 168 -3.52 2.47 -13.10
N ASP A 169 -2.87 3.13 -14.06
CA ASP A 169 -2.89 2.72 -15.47
C ASP A 169 -2.30 1.31 -15.64
N ASN A 170 -1.18 1.02 -14.95
CA ASN A 170 -0.59 -0.32 -14.93
C ASN A 170 -1.53 -1.36 -14.33
N MET A 171 -2.23 -1.01 -13.24
CA MET A 171 -3.27 -1.87 -12.66
C MET A 171 -4.40 -2.16 -13.66
N GLU A 172 -4.83 -1.18 -14.44
CA GLU A 172 -5.94 -1.35 -15.39
C GLU A 172 -5.63 -2.31 -16.56
N THR A 173 -4.34 -2.56 -16.83
CA THR A 173 -3.90 -3.52 -17.86
C THR A 173 -4.29 -4.97 -17.57
N TYR A 174 -4.58 -5.32 -16.30
CA TYR A 174 -5.02 -6.66 -15.92
C TYR A 174 -6.48 -6.90 -16.30
N ALA A 175 -6.78 -8.11 -16.78
CA ALA A 175 -8.05 -8.43 -17.43
C ALA A 175 -9.20 -8.63 -16.45
N SER A 176 -8.93 -9.18 -15.26
CA SER A 176 -9.96 -9.45 -14.25
C SER A 176 -9.90 -8.48 -13.06
N ASP A 177 -11.06 -8.19 -12.47
CA ASP A 177 -11.13 -7.36 -11.26
C ASP A 177 -10.39 -7.97 -10.07
N ALA A 178 -10.33 -9.31 -9.99
CA ALA A 178 -9.52 -10.01 -8.98
C ALA A 178 -8.03 -9.69 -9.15
N GLU A 179 -7.48 -9.80 -10.36
CA GLU A 179 -6.08 -9.48 -10.64
C GLU A 179 -5.77 -8.00 -10.37
N ARG A 180 -6.70 -7.09 -10.69
CA ARG A 180 -6.56 -5.65 -10.40
C ARG A 180 -6.48 -5.38 -8.90
N ILE A 181 -7.36 -6.00 -8.11
CA ILE A 181 -7.36 -5.85 -6.65
C ILE A 181 -6.08 -6.44 -6.05
N GLU A 182 -5.67 -7.63 -6.49
CA GLU A 182 -4.41 -8.25 -6.06
C GLU A 182 -3.22 -7.34 -6.39
N PHE A 183 -3.16 -6.79 -7.61
CA PHE A 183 -2.11 -5.85 -8.02
C PHE A 183 -2.14 -4.57 -7.20
N ALA A 184 -3.32 -4.00 -6.89
CA ALA A 184 -3.43 -2.81 -6.06
C ALA A 184 -2.88 -3.04 -4.64
N ILE A 185 -3.18 -4.18 -4.04
CA ILE A 185 -2.67 -4.55 -2.70
C ILE A 185 -1.15 -4.75 -2.74
N LEU A 186 -0.66 -5.46 -3.77
CA LEU A 186 0.78 -5.63 -3.97
C LEU A 186 1.45 -4.29 -4.20
N GLY A 187 0.87 -3.42 -5.03
CA GLY A 187 1.36 -2.08 -5.31
C GLY A 187 1.46 -1.24 -4.04
N ALA A 188 0.43 -1.23 -3.20
CA ALA A 188 0.46 -0.52 -1.92
C ALA A 188 1.61 -0.97 -0.99
N ILE A 189 2.05 -2.21 -1.11
CA ILE A 189 3.08 -2.81 -0.24
C ILE A 189 4.48 -2.78 -0.90
N LEU A 190 4.54 -2.94 -2.21
CA LEU A 190 5.76 -3.13 -2.98
C LEU A 190 6.18 -1.88 -3.74
N ASN A 191 5.25 -1.03 -4.18
CA ASN A 191 5.59 0.19 -4.90
C ASN A 191 6.32 1.16 -3.99
N GLU A 192 5.92 1.29 -2.72
CA GLU A 192 6.57 2.23 -1.81
C GLU A 192 8.09 1.94 -1.67
N PRO A 193 8.56 0.70 -1.39
CA PRO A 193 9.99 0.37 -1.44
C PRO A 193 10.65 0.62 -2.80
N VAL A 194 9.95 0.32 -3.91
CA VAL A 194 10.49 0.52 -5.27
C VAL A 194 10.69 2.01 -5.57
N LEU A 195 9.68 2.83 -5.32
CA LEU A 195 9.72 4.28 -5.50
C LEU A 195 10.78 4.92 -4.60
N GLN A 196 10.89 4.46 -3.36
CA GLN A 196 11.93 4.92 -2.45
C GLN A 196 13.33 4.58 -2.97
N ALA A 197 13.55 3.37 -3.48
CA ALA A 197 14.83 2.97 -4.05
C ALA A 197 15.16 3.77 -5.32
N LEU A 198 14.20 3.94 -6.22
CA LEU A 198 14.35 4.75 -7.43
C LEU A 198 14.68 6.21 -7.11
N HIS A 199 13.98 6.80 -6.13
CA HIS A 199 14.24 8.16 -5.69
C HIS A 199 15.65 8.30 -5.11
N ARG A 200 16.10 7.35 -4.29
CA ARG A 200 17.48 7.34 -3.75
C ARG A 200 18.53 7.22 -4.85
N LEU A 201 18.34 6.30 -5.80
CA LEU A 201 19.25 6.16 -6.94
C LEU A 201 19.30 7.44 -7.80
N ALA A 202 18.17 8.10 -8.01
CA ALA A 202 18.12 9.38 -8.71
C ALA A 202 18.84 10.50 -7.94
N GLN A 203 18.71 10.52 -6.61
CA GLN A 203 19.46 11.44 -5.76
C GLN A 203 20.96 11.17 -5.80
N GLU A 204 21.39 9.90 -5.79
CA GLU A 204 22.79 9.50 -5.92
C GLU A 204 23.36 9.97 -7.26
N GLU A 205 22.68 9.68 -8.37
CA GLU A 205 23.08 10.12 -9.72
C GLU A 205 23.18 11.65 -9.81
N GLU A 206 22.17 12.38 -9.34
CA GLU A 206 22.15 13.84 -9.40
C GLU A 206 23.20 14.47 -8.47
N THR A 207 23.42 13.88 -7.30
CA THR A 207 24.49 14.29 -6.37
C THR A 207 25.84 14.15 -7.04
N THR A 208 26.11 13.00 -7.65
CA THR A 208 27.34 12.77 -8.43
C THR A 208 27.50 13.79 -9.55
N ARG A 209 26.45 14.08 -10.31
CA ARG A 209 26.53 15.06 -11.41
C ARG A 209 26.86 16.47 -10.92
N ARG A 210 26.35 16.85 -9.75
CA ARG A 210 26.55 18.20 -9.18
C ARG A 210 27.86 18.36 -8.44
N TYR A 211 28.29 17.33 -7.72
CA TYR A 211 29.37 17.42 -6.73
C TYR A 211 30.56 16.50 -7.03
N GLY A 212 30.43 15.57 -7.98
CA GLY A 212 31.46 14.61 -8.36
C GLY A 212 31.48 13.35 -7.49
N PHE A 213 32.01 12.26 -8.05
CA PHE A 213 32.61 11.16 -7.29
C PHE A 213 34.09 11.52 -7.14
N GLU A 214 34.60 11.72 -5.93
CA GLU A 214 36.06 11.61 -5.75
C GLU A 214 36.53 10.18 -6.03
#